data_AF-A0A651G029-F1
#
_entry.id   AF-A0A651G029-F1
#
_cell.length_a   1.000
_cell.length_b   1.000
_cell.length_c   1.000
_cell.angle_alpha   90.00
_cell.angle_beta   90.00
_cell.angle_gamma   90.00
#
_symmetry.space_group_name_H-M   'P 1'
#
loop_
_entity.id
_entity.type
_entity.pdbx_description
1 polymer ?
#
loop_
_entity_poly.entity_id
_entity_poly.type
_entity_poly.pdbx_seq_one_letter_code
_entity_poly.pdbx_strand_id
1 'polypeptide(L)'
;EHARAGKKFFSARIFDGSDTDGPVEINAVLGRKIPESVVMESLKSPLALESGEIDKTLLQSPALSGRLAFFPLKSQESAADYEMTAVFHENGVISDIVIDYPDFSVSQRLLALERVESVCNS
;
A
#
# COMPACT_ATOMS: atom_id res chain seq x y z
N GLU A 1 -5.58 -11.44 3.05
CA GLU A 1 -5.78 -12.70 3.83
C GLU A 1 -4.71 -12.96 4.88
N HIS A 2 -3.41 -12.93 4.55
CA HIS A 2 -2.32 -13.13 5.54
C HIS A 2 -2.42 -12.21 6.76
N ALA A 3 -2.75 -10.93 6.54
CA ALA A 3 -3.04 -9.97 7.60
C ALA A 3 -4.20 -10.41 8.51
N ARG A 4 -5.31 -10.88 7.94
CA ARG A 4 -6.48 -11.37 8.68
C ARG A 4 -6.17 -12.64 9.47
N ALA A 5 -5.30 -13.50 8.92
CA ALA A 5 -4.77 -14.68 9.59
C ALA A 5 -3.70 -14.37 10.66
N GLY A 6 -3.39 -13.08 10.91
CA GLY A 6 -2.43 -12.67 11.91
C GLY A 6 -0.96 -12.94 11.56
N LYS A 7 -0.65 -13.34 10.32
CA LYS A 7 0.73 -13.50 9.88
C LYS A 7 1.45 -12.16 9.94
N LYS A 8 2.71 -12.18 10.38
CA LYS A 8 3.58 -10.99 10.47
C LYS A 8 4.61 -10.90 9.37
N PHE A 9 4.91 -12.03 8.73
CA PHE A 9 5.84 -12.12 7.63
C PHE A 9 5.35 -13.16 6.63
N PHE A 10 5.54 -12.89 5.34
CA PHE A 10 5.32 -13.85 4.28
C PHE A 10 6.10 -13.46 3.02
N SER A 11 6.34 -14.44 2.16
CA SER A 11 6.92 -14.25 0.83
C SER A 11 5.92 -14.69 -0.23
N ALA A 12 5.91 -14.01 -1.36
CA ALA A 12 5.04 -14.35 -2.49
C ALA A 12 5.74 -14.00 -3.81
N ARG A 13 5.42 -14.75 -4.87
CA ARG A 13 5.80 -14.40 -6.24
C ARG A 13 4.61 -13.76 -6.93
N ILE A 14 4.81 -12.60 -7.53
CA ILE A 14 3.76 -11.89 -8.24
C ILE A 14 4.19 -11.56 -9.66
N PHE A 15 3.21 -11.46 -10.54
CA PHE A 15 3.37 -10.86 -11.87
C PHE A 15 2.36 -9.72 -11.94
N ASP A 16 2.83 -8.49 -12.00
CA ASP A 16 2.00 -7.28 -12.02
C ASP A 16 1.93 -6.62 -13.40
N GLY A 17 2.75 -7.07 -14.35
CA GLY A 17 2.83 -6.50 -15.71
C GLY A 17 3.40 -5.10 -15.75
N SER A 18 4.11 -4.66 -14.70
CA SER A 18 4.72 -3.33 -14.63
C SER A 18 5.95 -3.17 -15.54
N ASP A 19 6.63 -4.28 -15.85
CA ASP A 19 7.83 -4.32 -16.69
C ASP A 19 7.90 -5.57 -17.60
N THR A 20 9.01 -5.69 -18.33
CA THR A 20 9.32 -6.84 -19.20
C THR A 20 10.14 -7.94 -18.50
N ASP A 21 10.55 -7.72 -17.26
CA ASP A 21 11.44 -8.60 -16.52
C ASP A 21 10.73 -9.80 -15.91
N GLY A 22 9.39 -9.76 -15.84
CA GLY A 22 8.56 -10.91 -15.53
C GLY A 22 8.21 -10.94 -14.04
N PRO A 23 8.00 -12.14 -13.45
CA PRO A 23 7.58 -12.20 -12.06
C PRO A 23 8.67 -11.74 -11.09
N VAL A 24 8.25 -11.08 -10.02
CA VAL A 24 9.11 -10.65 -8.90
C VAL A 24 8.78 -11.44 -7.64
N GLU A 25 9.78 -11.66 -6.79
CA GLU A 25 9.57 -12.17 -5.44
C GLU A 25 9.44 -11.00 -4.46
N ILE A 26 8.41 -11.05 -3.62
CA ILE A 26 8.15 -10.06 -2.59
C ILE A 26 8.30 -10.70 -1.23
N ASN A 27 9.09 -10.07 -0.37
CA ASN A 27 9.09 -10.33 1.05
C ASN A 27 8.30 -9.23 1.77
N ALA A 28 7.28 -9.62 2.53
CA ALA A 28 6.37 -8.69 3.20
C ALA A 28 6.42 -8.85 4.72
N VAL A 29 6.66 -7.76 5.42
CA VAL A 29 6.51 -7.63 6.88
C VAL A 29 5.28 -6.80 7.18
N LEU A 30 4.37 -7.35 7.98
CA LEU A 30 3.15 -6.68 8.41
C LEU A 30 3.34 -6.12 9.82
N GLY A 31 3.19 -4.80 9.91
CA GLY A 31 3.35 -4.03 11.13
C GLY A 31 2.18 -4.14 12.11
N ARG A 32 2.01 -3.08 12.89
CA ARG A 32 0.91 -2.95 13.86
C ARG A 32 -0.31 -2.34 13.17
N LYS A 33 -1.50 -2.63 13.73
CA LYS A 33 -2.71 -1.93 13.34
C LYS A 33 -2.57 -0.45 13.69
N ILE A 34 -2.94 0.41 12.75
CA ILE A 34 -2.99 1.85 12.92
C ILE A 34 -4.45 2.18 13.29
N PRO A 35 -4.71 2.80 14.44
CA PRO A 35 -6.05 3.24 14.80
C PRO A 35 -6.62 4.22 13.77
N GLU A 36 -7.92 4.16 13.52
CA GLU A 36 -8.62 5.05 12.60
C GLU A 36 -8.32 6.53 12.90
N SER A 37 -8.28 6.92 14.18
CA SER A 37 -7.98 8.30 14.58
C SER A 37 -6.63 8.80 14.07
N VAL A 38 -5.62 7.92 14.07
CA VAL A 38 -4.27 8.23 13.57
C VAL A 38 -4.28 8.36 12.04
N VAL A 39 -5.02 7.48 11.35
CA VAL A 39 -5.19 7.61 9.90
C VAL A 39 -5.87 8.94 9.55
N MET A 40 -6.97 9.27 10.22
CA MET A 40 -7.71 10.51 9.97
C MET A 40 -6.87 11.77 10.24
N GLU A 41 -5.95 11.72 11.20
CA GLU A 41 -5.02 12.82 11.45
C GLU A 41 -3.97 12.96 10.33
N SER A 42 -3.46 11.85 9.80
CA SER A 42 -2.49 11.87 8.69
C SER A 42 -3.05 12.46 7.38
N LEU A 43 -4.37 12.39 7.19
CA LEU A 43 -5.08 12.95 6.05
C LEU A 43 -5.33 14.47 6.15
N LYS A 44 -5.07 15.10 7.31
CA LYS A 44 -5.20 16.56 7.47
C LYS A 44 -4.04 17.35 6.83
N SER A 45 -3.25 16.71 5.97
CA SER A 45 -2.22 17.37 5.18
C SER A 45 -2.83 18.56 4.42
N PRO A 46 -2.16 19.74 4.38
CA PRO A 46 -2.63 20.89 3.62
C PRO A 46 -2.99 20.53 2.16
N LEU A 47 -2.20 19.64 1.54
CA LEU A 47 -2.41 19.17 0.17
C LEU A 47 -3.71 18.37 -0.02
N ALA A 48 -4.14 17.60 0.99
CA ALA A 48 -5.37 16.80 0.94
C ALA A 48 -6.62 17.63 1.24
N LEU A 49 -6.47 18.76 1.93
CA LEU A 49 -7.55 19.72 2.17
C LEU A 49 -7.88 20.52 0.89
N GLU A 50 -6.92 20.68 -0.02
CA GLU A 50 -7.06 21.45 -1.26
C GLU A 50 -7.65 20.64 -2.43
N SER A 51 -7.58 19.30 -2.41
CA SER A 51 -7.77 18.43 -3.58
C SER A 51 -9.19 17.89 -3.83
N GLY A 52 -10.14 18.06 -2.91
CA GLY A 52 -11.49 17.51 -3.07
C GLY A 52 -11.74 16.23 -2.27
N GLU A 53 -13.00 16.05 -1.90
CA GLU A 53 -13.46 15.28 -0.74
C GLU A 53 -13.01 13.81 -0.74
N ILE A 54 -12.17 13.45 0.25
CA ILE A 54 -11.98 12.06 0.64
C ILE A 54 -13.27 11.60 1.34
N ASP A 55 -13.98 10.62 0.75
CA ASP A 55 -15.06 9.90 1.42
C ASP A 55 -14.47 9.11 2.60
N LYS A 56 -14.53 9.72 3.77
CA LYS A 56 -13.97 9.18 5.02
C LYS A 56 -14.62 7.86 5.40
N THR A 57 -15.83 7.57 4.94
CA THR A 57 -16.51 6.30 5.26
C THR A 57 -15.75 5.10 4.70
N LEU A 58 -14.96 5.30 3.63
CA LEU A 58 -14.09 4.28 3.05
C LEU A 58 -12.78 4.06 3.85
N LEU A 59 -12.53 4.86 4.88
CA LEU A 59 -11.32 4.79 5.73
C LEU A 59 -11.65 4.58 7.23
N GLN A 60 -12.92 4.38 7.58
CA GLN A 60 -13.42 4.15 8.94
C GLN A 60 -13.14 2.73 9.46
N SER A 61 -11.92 2.23 9.24
CA SER A 61 -11.48 0.95 9.78
C SER A 61 -10.02 1.04 10.21
N PRO A 62 -9.56 0.24 11.20
CA PRO A 62 -8.15 0.16 11.52
C PRO A 62 -7.34 -0.24 10.29
N ALA A 63 -6.33 0.54 9.96
CA ALA A 63 -5.42 0.23 8.86
C ALA A 63 -4.24 -0.62 9.34
N LEU A 64 -3.42 -1.10 8.42
CA LEU A 64 -2.21 -1.87 8.71
C LEU A 64 -1.04 -1.29 7.93
N SER A 65 0.06 -0.97 8.61
CA SER A 65 1.31 -0.68 7.92
C SER A 65 1.97 -1.98 7.48
N GLY A 66 2.47 -2.04 6.24
CA GLY A 66 3.31 -3.11 5.75
C GLY A 66 4.57 -2.57 5.08
N ARG A 67 5.69 -3.30 5.20
CA ARG A 67 6.92 -3.06 4.45
C ARG A 67 7.18 -4.26 3.54
N LEU A 68 7.33 -3.98 2.25
CA LEU A 68 7.52 -4.95 1.19
C LEU A 68 8.88 -4.70 0.56
N ALA A 69 9.63 -5.76 0.26
CA ALA A 69 10.90 -5.69 -0.47
C ALA A 69 10.78 -6.54 -1.74
N PHE A 70 11.19 -5.97 -2.87
CA PHE A 70 10.99 -6.54 -4.21
C PHE A 70 12.31 -7.04 -4.79
N PHE A 71 12.34 -8.31 -5.20
CA PHE A 71 13.50 -9.00 -5.70
C PHE A 71 13.20 -9.57 -7.10
N PRO A 72 13.91 -9.14 -8.15
CA PRO A 72 13.74 -9.72 -9.49
C PRO A 72 14.20 -11.17 -9.52
N LEU A 73 13.38 -12.07 -10.05
CA LEU A 73 13.74 -13.50 -10.15
C LEU A 73 14.88 -13.77 -11.14
N LYS A 74 15.14 -12.86 -12.07
CA LYS A 74 16.23 -12.97 -13.06
C LYS A 74 17.57 -12.49 -12.52
N SER A 75 17.58 -11.78 -11.39
CA SER A 75 18.80 -11.30 -10.74
C SER A 75 19.33 -12.34 -9.76
N GLN A 76 20.65 -12.39 -9.58
CA GLN A 76 21.29 -13.13 -8.49
C GLN A 76 21.70 -12.22 -7.32
N GLU A 77 21.37 -10.93 -7.40
CA GLU A 77 21.65 -10.00 -6.32
C GLU A 77 20.77 -10.31 -5.10
N SER A 78 21.36 -10.16 -3.91
CA SER A 78 20.64 -10.33 -2.64
C SER A 78 19.95 -9.06 -2.17
N ALA A 79 20.23 -7.92 -2.80
CA ALA A 79 19.60 -6.65 -2.49
C ALA A 79 18.22 -6.58 -3.16
N ALA A 80 17.28 -5.90 -2.51
CA ALA A 80 16.01 -5.56 -3.13
C ALA A 80 16.23 -4.40 -4.11
N ASP A 81 15.52 -4.41 -5.24
CA ASP A 81 15.53 -3.31 -6.21
C ASP A 81 14.92 -2.05 -5.58
N TYR A 82 13.89 -2.25 -4.77
CA TYR A 82 13.27 -1.22 -3.95
C TYR A 82 12.50 -1.84 -2.78
N GLU A 83 12.22 -1.01 -1.79
CA GLU A 83 11.33 -1.33 -0.69
C GLU A 83 10.12 -0.39 -0.69
N MET A 84 8.95 -0.90 -0.35
CA MET A 84 7.71 -0.15 -0.27
C MET A 84 7.11 -0.25 1.13
N THR A 85 6.90 0.88 1.77
CA THR A 85 6.07 0.99 2.97
C THR A 85 4.69 1.52 2.59
N ALA A 86 3.63 0.82 2.97
CA ALA A 86 2.26 1.21 2.62
C ALA A 86 1.29 1.04 3.79
N VAL A 87 0.23 1.86 3.82
CA VAL A 87 -0.88 1.78 4.78
C VAL A 87 -2.10 1.15 4.10
N PHE A 88 -2.39 -0.10 4.45
CA PHE A 88 -3.46 -0.91 3.87
C PHE A 88 -4.74 -0.86 4.70
N HIS A 89 -5.87 -0.63 4.04
CA HIS A 89 -7.21 -0.69 4.62
C HIS A 89 -7.88 -2.04 4.32
N GLU A 90 -8.84 -2.47 5.15
CA GLU A 90 -9.46 -3.80 5.00
C GLU A 90 -10.29 -3.95 3.72
N ASN A 91 -10.74 -2.84 3.15
CA ASN A 91 -11.47 -2.75 1.88
C ASN A 91 -10.54 -2.67 0.65
N GLY A 92 -9.22 -2.76 0.83
CA GLY A 92 -8.24 -2.74 -0.24
C GLY A 92 -7.71 -1.35 -0.60
N VAL A 93 -8.21 -0.28 0.00
CA VAL A 93 -7.65 1.07 -0.19
C VAL A 93 -6.25 1.14 0.40
N ILE A 94 -5.36 1.89 -0.25
CA ILE A 94 -4.03 2.25 0.26
C ILE A 94 -4.00 3.77 0.38
N SER A 95 -3.77 4.29 1.59
CA SER A 95 -3.88 5.74 1.84
C SER A 95 -2.54 6.48 1.86
N ASP A 96 -1.43 5.76 2.01
CA ASP A 96 -0.08 6.31 2.05
C ASP A 96 0.90 5.25 1.55
N ILE A 97 1.84 5.68 0.70
CA ILE A 97 2.92 4.86 0.16
C ILE A 97 4.23 5.65 0.21
N VAL A 98 5.27 4.99 0.67
CA VAL A 98 6.66 5.41 0.51
C VAL A 98 7.42 4.31 -0.20
N ILE A 99 8.07 4.64 -1.32
CA ILE A 99 8.92 3.73 -2.09
C ILE A 99 10.35 4.22 -1.92
N ASP A 100 11.21 3.35 -1.38
CA ASP A 100 12.64 3.60 -1.17
C ASP A 100 13.43 2.84 -2.23
N TYR A 101 14.00 3.58 -3.18
CA TYR A 101 15.04 3.09 -4.08
C TYR A 101 16.41 3.30 -3.41
N PRO A 102 17.49 2.64 -3.90
CA PRO A 102 18.82 2.80 -3.33
C PRO A 102 19.34 4.25 -3.29
N ASP A 103 18.86 5.11 -4.19
CA ASP A 103 19.35 6.47 -4.43
C ASP A 103 18.34 7.59 -4.14
N PHE A 104 17.03 7.29 -4.13
CA PHE A 104 15.98 8.26 -3.78
C PHE A 104 14.73 7.58 -3.20
N SER A 105 13.85 8.38 -2.59
CA SER A 105 12.54 7.93 -2.14
C SER A 105 11.41 8.71 -2.80
N VAL A 106 10.29 8.04 -3.04
CA VAL A 106 9.05 8.62 -3.56
C VAL A 106 7.96 8.48 -2.51
N SER A 107 7.28 9.59 -2.17
CA SER A 107 6.10 9.57 -1.30
C SER A 107 4.85 9.84 -2.12
N GLN A 108 3.85 8.99 -1.98
CA GLN A 108 2.53 9.14 -2.58
C GLN A 108 1.49 9.22 -1.46
N ARG A 109 0.65 10.26 -1.52
CA ARG A 109 -0.41 10.47 -0.54
C ARG A 109 -1.77 10.51 -1.22
N LEU A 110 -2.76 9.93 -0.54
CA LEU A 110 -4.14 9.99 -0.98
C LEU A 110 -4.68 11.42 -0.86
N LEU A 111 -5.13 11.98 -1.98
CA LEU A 111 -5.65 13.34 -2.07
C LEU A 111 -7.17 13.39 -2.28
N ALA A 112 -7.72 12.45 -3.04
CA ALA A 112 -9.16 12.31 -3.26
C ALA A 112 -9.53 10.82 -3.24
N LEU A 113 -10.74 10.52 -2.74
CA LEU A 113 -11.26 9.16 -2.69
C LEU A 113 -12.78 9.21 -2.75
N GLU A 114 -13.37 8.54 -3.73
CA GLU A 114 -14.82 8.44 -3.87
C GLU A 114 -15.24 6.97 -4.00
N ARG A 115 -16.47 6.67 -3.59
CA ARG A 115 -17.09 5.39 -3.87
C ARG A 115 -17.58 5.40 -5.32
N VAL A 116 -17.16 4.40 -6.09
CA VAL A 116 -17.74 4.14 -7.41
C VAL A 116 -19.07 3.39 -7.23
N GLU A 117 -20.14 3.87 -7.86
CA GLU A 117 -21.42 3.15 -7.90
C GLU A 117 -21.28 1.89 -8.78
N SER A 118 -21.76 0.75 -8.30
CA SER A 118 -21.71 -0.48 -9.09
C SER A 118 -22.74 -0.40 -10.23
N VAL A 119 -22.28 -0.14 -11.46
CA VAL A 119 -23.12 -0.26 -12.66
C VAL A 119 -23.14 -1.72 -13.12
N CYS A 120 -23.72 -2.60 -12.30
CA CYS A 120 -24.08 -3.95 -12.75
C CYS A 120 -25.55 -3.93 -13.16
N ASN A 121 -25.82 -3.47 -14.39
CA ASN A 121 -27.07 -3.82 -15.06
C ASN A 121 -26.96 -5.30 -15.44
N SER A 122 -27.78 -6.12 -14.80
CA SER A 122 -27.98 -7.54 -15.17
C SER A 122 -29.00 -7.67 -16.29
#